data_AF-A0AAW0ASM6-F1
#
_entry.id   AF-A0AAW0ASM6-F1
#
_cell.length_a   1.000
_cell.length_b   1.000
_cell.length_c   1.000
_cell.angle_alpha   90.00
_cell.angle_beta   90.00
_cell.angle_gamma   90.00
#
_symmetry.space_group_name_H-M   'P 1'
#
loop_
_entity.id
_entity.type
_entity.pdbx_description
1 polymer ?
#
loop_
_entity_poly.entity_id
_entity_poly.type
_entity_poly.pdbx_seq_one_letter_code
_entity_poly.pdbx_strand_id
1 'polypeptide(L)'
;MSRSWESKASFLAAMKRPQRAPSGRIKLQLLGIDIDATEAEETKFPKGHPASLGLPYQLTPPARSSVAQLVSGPVYPPKWHTTKAAGPADPDPLTTHELKDLSYTYRSLILDLGALHLSIQWLTHTSALLYTKRCVRRARVGLALVFEDMFFLAADLPPPPPDFYSPKWSFLADLAKWIRKRVNCDRSGLACEVMRANNETFPGIGVYTVVELFFLAGLSMQLTEAEVFTNPSRTARIALAYLQELLRPALHDGYLAPTKQQRLKYLDWLHVYAKDRTRLPERMAFLVDEYKAKIVELSAEDLWIRDENTTLHDVFEPSLVSVGLQLPHTSATSFLAGEAWIAMGGTLSDESDPLTVLYADEGSDYVVELLDSPTPLFLASSDASAPLSLPRRHIYTYRGQRNNCCSDTRDKIVPTEITGVPRRRMLFSYIVQQTRKVAIGPLEYCGNAHLVRIGSSDVVVPCYGDPNLPEYYAIRDLKNPRRAVLTSEEAARYGKSVSRKRARDGDGENEPEKSSARKPKKNDSAQTSDLPLMPIN
;
A
#
# COMPACT_ATOMS: atom_id res chain seq x y z
N MET A 1 6.36 28.07 20.33
CA MET A 1 5.46 27.11 19.62
C MET A 1 4.18 27.77 19.08
N SER A 2 4.13 29.08 18.78
CA SER A 2 2.90 29.79 18.37
C SER A 2 2.86 30.30 16.91
N ARG A 3 3.75 29.83 16.02
CA ARG A 3 3.82 30.31 14.61
C ARG A 3 3.23 29.37 13.55
N SER A 4 2.60 28.25 13.90
CA SER A 4 2.07 27.28 12.90
C SER A 4 0.62 27.53 12.47
N TRP A 5 -0.12 28.41 13.14
CA TRP A 5 -1.53 28.66 12.82
C TRP A 5 -1.72 29.70 11.71
N GLU A 6 -0.82 30.69 11.61
CA GLU A 6 -0.88 31.73 10.57
C GLU A 6 -0.63 31.18 9.16
N SER A 7 0.20 30.14 9.00
CA SER A 7 0.44 29.54 7.67
C SER A 7 -0.77 28.75 7.14
N LYS A 8 -1.60 28.17 8.02
CA LYS A 8 -2.79 27.39 7.63
C LYS A 8 -3.92 28.30 7.13
N ALA A 9 -4.11 29.46 7.78
CA ALA A 9 -5.06 30.48 7.33
C ALA A 9 -4.62 31.13 6.01
N SER A 10 -3.32 31.44 5.85
CA SER A 10 -2.79 31.97 4.58
C SER A 10 -2.86 30.95 3.44
N PHE A 11 -2.68 29.65 3.71
CA PHE A 11 -2.83 28.58 2.72
C PHE A 11 -4.29 28.44 2.24
N LEU A 12 -5.26 28.43 3.17
CA LEU A 12 -6.68 28.40 2.83
C LEU A 12 -7.17 29.71 2.17
N ALA A 13 -6.55 30.85 2.48
CA ALA A 13 -6.85 32.13 1.84
C ALA A 13 -6.26 32.23 0.42
N ALA A 14 -5.08 31.63 0.16
CA ALA A 14 -4.47 31.58 -1.17
C ALA A 14 -5.26 30.70 -2.16
N MET A 15 -5.98 29.69 -1.67
CA MET A 15 -6.86 28.83 -2.47
C MET A 15 -8.18 29.51 -2.89
N LYS A 16 -8.49 30.74 -2.43
CA LYS A 16 -9.81 31.37 -2.60
C LYS A 16 -10.04 32.13 -3.92
N ARG A 17 -9.10 32.20 -4.88
CA ARG A 17 -9.36 32.92 -6.14
C ARG A 17 -8.68 32.34 -7.39
N PRO A 18 -9.29 31.34 -8.04
CA PRO A 18 -9.26 31.20 -9.49
C PRO A 18 -10.47 31.93 -10.10
N GLN A 19 -10.29 32.62 -11.23
CA GLN A 19 -11.40 33.24 -11.98
C GLN A 19 -12.38 32.15 -12.44
N ARG A 20 -13.65 32.31 -12.05
CA ARG A 20 -14.70 31.33 -12.32
C ARG A 20 -15.14 31.39 -13.78
N ALA A 21 -14.98 30.27 -14.49
CA ALA A 21 -15.81 29.98 -15.67
C ALA A 21 -17.25 29.64 -15.24
N PRO A 22 -18.27 29.91 -16.07
CA PRO A 22 -19.68 29.70 -15.73
C PRO A 22 -20.07 28.26 -15.39
N SER A 23 -19.23 27.27 -15.69
CA SER A 23 -19.43 25.85 -15.36
C SER A 23 -18.76 25.39 -14.05
N GLY A 24 -18.06 26.27 -13.32
CA GLY A 24 -17.53 25.99 -11.97
C GLY A 24 -16.39 24.97 -11.87
N ARG A 25 -15.90 24.39 -12.98
CA ARG A 25 -14.72 23.51 -12.99
C ARG A 25 -13.43 24.32 -13.17
N ILE A 26 -12.43 24.01 -12.34
CA ILE A 26 -11.06 24.50 -12.52
C ILE A 26 -10.46 23.78 -13.72
N LYS A 27 -10.03 24.53 -14.74
CA LYS A 27 -9.30 23.95 -15.88
C LYS A 27 -7.84 23.76 -15.49
N LEU A 28 -7.35 22.54 -15.57
CA LEU A 28 -5.96 22.19 -15.27
C LEU A 28 -5.20 21.98 -16.58
N GLN A 29 -4.90 23.09 -17.25
CA GLN A 29 -4.14 23.10 -18.50
C GLN A 29 -2.65 22.86 -18.23
N LEU A 30 -2.06 21.87 -18.90
CA LEU A 30 -0.66 21.50 -18.73
C LEU A 30 0.23 22.53 -19.44
N LEU A 31 0.95 23.35 -18.69
CA LEU A 31 1.83 24.39 -19.23
C LEU A 31 3.24 23.85 -19.56
N GLY A 32 3.67 22.81 -18.86
CA GLY A 32 5.03 22.30 -19.01
C GLY A 32 5.30 21.07 -18.16
N ILE A 33 6.45 20.46 -18.44
CA ILE A 33 6.99 19.36 -17.64
C ILE A 33 8.39 19.81 -17.20
N ASP A 34 8.60 20.01 -15.91
CA ASP A 34 9.90 20.37 -15.36
C ASP A 34 10.59 19.16 -14.72
N ILE A 35 11.91 19.12 -14.79
CA ILE A 35 12.75 18.09 -14.16
C ILE A 35 13.98 18.72 -13.52
N ASP A 36 14.56 18.07 -12.52
CA ASP A 36 15.92 18.40 -12.07
C ASP A 36 16.95 17.73 -12.97
N ALA A 37 18.05 18.42 -13.21
CA ALA A 37 19.24 17.81 -13.78
C ALA A 37 19.89 16.84 -12.79
N THR A 38 20.44 15.74 -13.29
CA THR A 38 21.44 14.96 -12.53
C THR A 38 22.71 15.77 -12.31
N GLU A 39 23.50 15.43 -11.30
CA GLU A 39 24.82 16.05 -11.06
C GLU A 39 25.71 16.02 -12.32
N ALA A 40 25.61 14.97 -13.13
CA ALA A 40 26.33 14.84 -14.39
C ALA A 40 25.76 15.72 -15.54
N GLU A 41 24.50 16.12 -15.46
CA GLU A 41 23.87 17.05 -16.40
C GLU A 41 24.05 18.50 -15.99
N GLU A 42 24.06 18.83 -14.70
CA GLU A 42 24.25 20.20 -14.19
C GLU A 42 25.50 20.84 -14.81
N THR A 43 26.59 20.07 -14.97
CA THR A 43 27.86 20.51 -15.58
C THR A 43 27.79 20.73 -17.09
N LYS A 44 26.77 20.20 -17.77
CA LYS A 44 26.58 20.32 -19.23
C LYS A 44 25.79 21.57 -19.61
N PHE A 45 25.07 22.17 -18.67
CA PHE A 45 24.29 23.37 -18.92
C PHE A 45 25.16 24.65 -18.78
N PRO A 46 24.89 25.71 -19.56
CA PRO A 46 25.59 26.99 -19.42
C PRO A 46 25.47 27.57 -18.01
N LYS A 47 26.51 28.25 -17.51
CA LYS A 47 26.46 28.95 -16.22
C LYS A 47 25.27 29.92 -16.19
N GLY A 48 24.42 29.80 -15.18
CA GLY A 48 23.21 30.61 -15.00
C GLY A 48 21.94 29.97 -15.56
N HIS A 49 22.05 28.87 -16.32
CA HIS A 49 20.89 28.05 -16.64
C HIS A 49 20.31 27.42 -15.35
N PRO A 50 18.97 27.30 -15.19
CA PRO A 50 18.37 26.75 -13.97
C PRO A 50 19.00 25.42 -13.53
N ALA A 51 19.20 24.49 -14.46
CA ALA A 51 19.90 23.22 -14.19
C ALA A 51 21.31 23.41 -13.59
N SER A 52 22.13 24.33 -14.13
CA SER A 52 23.48 24.60 -13.59
C SER A 52 23.48 25.19 -12.18
N LEU A 53 22.32 25.68 -11.73
CA LEU A 53 22.08 26.24 -10.40
C LEU A 53 21.41 25.21 -9.46
N GLY A 54 21.23 23.96 -9.91
CA GLY A 54 20.48 22.93 -9.19
C GLY A 54 18.99 23.24 -9.08
N LEU A 55 18.44 23.99 -10.05
CA LEU A 55 17.02 24.32 -10.14
C LEU A 55 16.34 23.49 -11.25
N PRO A 56 15.04 23.16 -11.09
CA PRO A 56 14.28 22.50 -12.15
C PRO A 56 14.27 23.34 -13.42
N TYR A 57 14.23 22.67 -14.56
CA TYR A 57 14.08 23.31 -15.85
C TYR A 57 13.01 22.59 -16.68
N GLN A 58 12.32 23.36 -17.53
CA GLN A 58 11.28 22.84 -18.40
C GLN A 58 11.87 21.97 -19.51
N LEU A 59 11.30 20.80 -19.72
CA LEU A 59 11.60 19.93 -20.85
C LEU A 59 11.07 20.57 -22.13
N THR A 60 11.97 20.87 -23.06
CA THR A 60 11.64 21.32 -24.42
C THR A 60 11.86 20.16 -25.41
N PRO A 61 11.05 20.00 -26.47
CA PRO A 61 11.45 19.18 -27.63
C PRO A 61 12.65 19.88 -28.28
N PRO A 62 13.91 19.39 -28.21
CA PRO A 62 14.41 18.01 -28.34
C PRO A 62 15.35 17.56 -27.18
N ALA A 63 15.11 18.04 -25.96
CA ALA A 63 15.99 17.85 -24.82
C ALA A 63 16.24 16.35 -24.52
N ARG A 64 17.44 15.88 -24.85
CA ARG A 64 17.96 14.57 -24.43
C ARG A 64 18.48 14.69 -23.01
N SER A 65 17.59 14.73 -22.03
CA SER A 65 17.98 14.51 -20.64
C SER A 65 18.14 13.01 -20.39
N SER A 66 19.23 12.65 -19.73
CA SER A 66 19.46 11.32 -19.14
C SER A 66 18.49 10.99 -17.99
N VAL A 67 17.93 11.99 -17.30
CA VAL A 67 16.82 11.81 -16.34
C VAL A 67 15.52 11.46 -17.07
N ALA A 68 15.32 12.02 -18.27
CA ALA A 68 14.17 11.77 -19.14
C ALA A 68 14.38 10.63 -20.16
N GLN A 69 15.51 9.90 -20.10
CA GLN A 69 15.66 8.66 -20.86
C GLN A 69 14.86 7.57 -20.16
N LEU A 70 13.56 7.53 -20.47
CA LEU A 70 12.76 6.34 -20.21
C LEU A 70 13.35 5.18 -21.02
N VAL A 71 13.20 3.96 -20.51
CA VAL A 71 13.58 2.72 -21.22
C VAL A 71 13.00 2.67 -22.66
N SER A 72 11.94 3.45 -22.94
CA SER A 72 11.24 3.54 -24.22
C SER A 72 11.58 4.78 -25.10
N GLY A 73 12.24 5.83 -24.62
CA GLY A 73 12.51 7.05 -25.41
C GLY A 73 12.37 8.38 -24.64
N PRO A 74 12.29 9.52 -25.35
CA PRO A 74 12.07 10.83 -24.71
C PRO A 74 10.68 10.89 -24.04
N VAL A 75 10.59 11.56 -22.89
CA VAL A 75 9.32 11.82 -22.17
C VAL A 75 8.34 12.60 -23.04
N TYR A 76 8.84 13.60 -23.78
CA TYR A 76 8.05 14.36 -24.73
C TYR A 76 8.93 14.87 -25.91
N PRO A 77 8.44 14.77 -27.16
CA PRO A 77 7.22 14.05 -27.53
C PRO A 77 7.41 12.53 -27.36
N PRO A 78 6.36 11.80 -26.98
CA PRO A 78 6.44 10.35 -26.92
C PRO A 78 6.81 9.81 -28.30
N LYS A 79 7.48 8.65 -28.36
CA LYS A 79 7.66 7.95 -29.64
C LYS A 79 6.26 7.54 -30.13
N TRP A 80 5.73 8.31 -31.07
CA TRP A 80 4.54 7.90 -31.81
C TRP A 80 4.91 6.63 -32.58
N HIS A 81 4.10 5.58 -32.46
CA HIS A 81 4.13 4.48 -33.42
C HIS A 81 3.67 5.05 -34.76
N THR A 82 4.57 5.68 -35.51
CA THR A 82 4.31 6.12 -36.87
C THR A 82 3.97 4.87 -37.67
N THR A 83 2.69 4.64 -37.94
CA THR A 83 2.29 3.74 -39.01
C THR A 83 2.92 4.31 -40.28
N LYS A 84 3.57 3.47 -41.10
CA LYS A 84 4.35 3.90 -42.28
C LYS A 84 3.60 4.84 -43.24
N ALA A 85 2.26 4.89 -43.14
CA ALA A 85 1.38 5.67 -44.01
C ALA A 85 1.14 7.12 -43.54
N ALA A 86 1.32 7.43 -42.26
CA ALA A 86 1.21 8.79 -41.75
C ALA A 86 2.63 9.29 -41.48
N GLY A 87 3.10 10.28 -42.24
CA GLY A 87 4.35 10.98 -41.92
C GLY A 87 4.35 11.46 -40.47
N PRO A 88 5.51 11.82 -39.91
CA PRO A 88 5.59 12.29 -38.52
C PRO A 88 4.74 13.55 -38.38
N ALA A 89 3.54 13.40 -37.81
CA ALA A 89 2.75 14.55 -37.39
C ALA A 89 3.50 15.21 -36.24
N ASP A 90 3.65 16.53 -36.31
CA ASP A 90 4.17 17.27 -35.18
C ASP A 90 3.24 17.04 -33.98
N PRO A 91 3.79 16.65 -32.82
CA PRO A 91 3.00 16.43 -31.62
C PRO A 91 2.28 17.72 -31.23
N ASP A 92 1.01 17.60 -30.82
CA ASP A 92 0.28 18.74 -30.27
C ASP A 92 1.09 19.36 -29.11
N PRO A 93 1.22 20.70 -29.04
CA PRO A 93 1.93 21.37 -27.95
C PRO A 93 1.38 20.96 -26.58
N LEU A 94 2.23 20.79 -25.55
CA LEU A 94 1.78 20.41 -24.20
C LEU A 94 0.63 21.28 -23.67
N THR A 95 0.62 22.56 -24.04
CA THR A 95 -0.41 23.54 -23.67
C THR A 95 -1.79 23.24 -24.23
N THR A 96 -1.95 22.38 -25.24
CA THR A 96 -3.28 21.97 -25.73
C THR A 96 -3.92 20.90 -24.86
N HIS A 97 -3.14 20.29 -23.97
CA HIS A 97 -3.60 19.23 -23.09
C HIS A 97 -4.15 19.78 -21.77
N GLU A 98 -5.29 19.25 -21.36
CA GLU A 98 -5.95 19.54 -20.09
C GLU A 98 -6.06 18.24 -19.31
N LEU A 99 -5.77 18.28 -18.02
CA LEU A 99 -6.01 17.14 -17.12
C LEU A 99 -7.52 16.95 -16.98
N LYS A 100 -8.05 15.95 -17.69
CA LYS A 100 -9.47 15.59 -17.73
C LYS A 100 -9.83 14.65 -16.59
N ASP A 101 -8.96 13.69 -16.33
CA ASP A 101 -9.20 12.65 -15.33
C ASP A 101 -7.89 12.12 -14.73
N LEU A 102 -8.05 11.41 -13.61
CA LEU A 102 -7.00 10.74 -12.89
C LEU A 102 -7.44 9.28 -12.69
N SER A 103 -6.75 8.36 -13.36
CA SER A 103 -6.91 6.92 -13.13
C SER A 103 -5.61 6.35 -12.63
N TYR A 104 -5.62 5.16 -12.03
CA TYR A 104 -4.39 4.62 -11.47
C TYR A 104 -4.47 3.10 -11.31
N THR A 105 -3.31 2.51 -11.03
CA THR A 105 -3.11 1.11 -10.68
C THR A 105 -2.40 1.04 -9.34
N TYR A 106 -2.25 -0.15 -8.73
CA TYR A 106 -1.54 -0.27 -7.45
C TYR A 106 -0.08 0.25 -7.47
N ARG A 107 0.50 0.48 -8.66
CA ARG A 107 1.89 0.96 -8.80
C ARG A 107 2.06 2.16 -9.73
N SER A 108 0.99 2.70 -10.31
CA SER A 108 1.12 3.76 -11.31
C SER A 108 -0.02 4.75 -11.21
N LEU A 109 0.27 6.05 -11.28
CA LEU A 109 -0.69 7.11 -11.54
C LEU A 109 -0.82 7.36 -13.05
N ILE A 110 -2.03 7.31 -13.58
CA ILE A 110 -2.34 7.58 -14.99
C ILE A 110 -3.13 8.91 -15.07
N LEU A 111 -2.48 9.91 -15.64
CA LEU A 111 -3.08 11.21 -15.90
C LEU A 111 -3.72 11.20 -17.30
N ASP A 112 -5.03 11.40 -17.38
CA ASP A 112 -5.73 11.62 -18.65
C ASP A 112 -5.61 13.10 -19.02
N LEU A 113 -4.78 13.37 -20.03
CA LEU A 113 -4.50 14.69 -20.58
C LEU A 113 -5.23 14.88 -21.93
N GLY A 114 -6.29 14.11 -22.17
CA GLY A 114 -7.10 14.12 -23.39
C GLY A 114 -6.55 13.22 -24.49
N ALA A 115 -5.82 13.80 -25.44
CA ALA A 115 -5.18 13.01 -26.50
C ALA A 115 -3.92 12.27 -26.01
N LEU A 116 -3.47 12.58 -24.79
CA LEU A 116 -2.27 12.03 -24.16
C LEU A 116 -2.66 11.37 -22.83
N HIS A 117 -2.05 10.22 -22.54
CA HIS A 117 -2.06 9.63 -21.20
C HIS A 117 -0.64 9.61 -20.65
N LEU A 118 -0.44 10.10 -19.43
CA LEU A 118 0.83 10.04 -18.74
C LEU A 118 0.75 9.04 -17.59
N SER A 119 1.38 7.88 -17.75
CA SER A 119 1.52 6.88 -16.71
C SER A 119 2.82 7.08 -15.94
N ILE A 120 2.71 7.25 -14.63
CA ILE A 120 3.80 7.53 -13.71
C ILE A 120 3.88 6.37 -12.73
N GLN A 121 4.89 5.52 -12.93
CA GLN A 121 5.22 4.47 -11.98
C GLN A 121 6.02 5.07 -10.84
N TRP A 122 5.56 4.88 -9.61
CA TRP A 122 6.38 5.25 -8.47
C TRP A 122 7.59 4.32 -8.41
N LEU A 123 8.66 4.74 -7.74
CA LEU A 123 9.74 3.84 -7.36
C LEU A 123 9.93 3.96 -5.84
N THR A 124 10.77 3.09 -5.30
CA THR A 124 11.15 3.01 -3.87
C THR A 124 11.52 4.35 -3.23
N HIS A 125 11.91 5.35 -4.03
CA HIS A 125 12.43 6.64 -3.57
C HIS A 125 11.68 7.86 -4.13
N THR A 126 10.43 7.70 -4.56
CA THR A 126 9.63 8.77 -5.19
C THR A 126 8.44 9.17 -4.30
N SER A 127 8.15 10.48 -4.15
CA SER A 127 7.02 11.04 -3.34
C SER A 127 6.39 12.29 -4.02
N ALA A 128 5.06 12.45 -4.02
CA ALA A 128 4.29 13.54 -4.67
C ALA A 128 4.22 14.60 -3.65
N LEU A 129 4.36 15.79 -4.17
CA LEU A 129 4.09 16.96 -3.39
C LEU A 129 3.37 17.92 -4.34
N LEU A 130 2.20 18.38 -3.89
CA LEU A 130 1.54 19.51 -4.52
C LEU A 130 2.22 20.77 -4.00
N TYR A 131 2.72 21.59 -4.92
CA TYR A 131 3.35 22.85 -4.58
C TYR A 131 2.65 24.01 -5.27
N THR A 132 2.57 25.13 -4.57
CA THR A 132 2.35 26.42 -5.21
C THR A 132 3.69 26.96 -5.71
N LYS A 133 3.65 27.91 -6.65
CA LYS A 133 4.85 28.55 -7.22
C LYS A 133 5.81 29.17 -6.19
N ARG A 134 5.37 29.38 -4.95
CA ARG A 134 6.12 30.08 -3.91
C ARG A 134 6.86 29.17 -2.93
N CYS A 135 6.69 27.85 -2.99
CA CYS A 135 7.30 26.94 -2.02
C CYS A 135 8.77 26.65 -2.35
N VAL A 136 9.66 27.00 -1.42
CA VAL A 136 11.09 26.66 -1.46
C VAL A 136 11.27 25.16 -1.24
N ARG A 137 11.97 24.51 -2.17
CA ARG A 137 12.08 23.05 -2.25
C ARG A 137 13.17 22.53 -1.33
N ARG A 138 12.96 21.34 -0.77
CA ARG A 138 13.96 20.58 0.02
C ARG A 138 14.37 19.25 -0.61
N ALA A 139 13.77 18.88 -1.75
CA ALA A 139 13.95 17.59 -2.40
C ALA A 139 14.12 17.74 -3.93
N ARG A 140 14.82 16.78 -4.53
CA ARG A 140 15.00 16.70 -5.99
C ARG A 140 13.70 16.36 -6.71
N VAL A 141 13.57 16.81 -7.95
CA VAL A 141 12.43 16.67 -8.85
C VAL A 141 12.69 15.59 -9.88
N GLY A 142 12.04 14.44 -9.72
CA GLY A 142 12.01 13.47 -10.80
C GLY A 142 11.17 13.97 -11.98
N LEU A 143 9.98 14.49 -11.68
CA LEU A 143 9.02 15.01 -12.67
C LEU A 143 8.08 16.01 -12.01
N ALA A 144 7.88 17.16 -12.62
CA ALA A 144 6.89 18.15 -12.22
C ALA A 144 6.00 18.53 -13.40
N LEU A 145 4.69 18.44 -13.25
CA LEU A 145 3.73 18.93 -14.23
C LEU A 145 3.29 20.32 -13.81
N VAL A 146 3.51 21.28 -14.70
CA VAL A 146 3.26 22.69 -14.42
C VAL A 146 1.86 23.03 -14.90
N PHE A 147 1.02 23.49 -13.98
CA PHE A 147 -0.28 24.11 -14.26
C PHE A 147 -0.21 25.60 -13.86
N GLU A 148 -1.21 26.39 -14.22
CA GLU A 148 -1.19 27.86 -14.07
C GLU A 148 -0.84 28.35 -12.65
N ASP A 149 -1.42 27.72 -11.63
CA ASP A 149 -1.19 28.06 -10.21
C ASP A 149 -0.58 26.93 -9.38
N MET A 150 -0.39 25.76 -9.97
CA MET A 150 0.03 24.56 -9.25
C MET A 150 1.15 23.82 -9.98
N PHE A 151 2.15 23.38 -9.23
CA PHE A 151 3.09 22.37 -9.67
C PHE A 151 2.64 21.02 -9.09
N PHE A 152 2.42 20.06 -9.97
CA PHE A 152 2.25 18.67 -9.58
C PHE A 152 3.62 18.02 -9.61
N LEU A 153 4.30 17.92 -8.46
CA LEU A 153 5.37 16.93 -8.38
C LEU A 153 4.74 15.57 -8.22
N ALA A 154 5.05 14.68 -9.15
CA ALA A 154 4.46 13.36 -9.16
C ALA A 154 5.02 12.47 -8.05
N ALA A 155 4.11 11.94 -7.20
CA ALA A 155 4.10 10.74 -6.32
C ALA A 155 2.96 10.65 -5.27
N ASP A 156 1.72 10.69 -5.73
CA ASP A 156 0.49 10.12 -5.14
C ASP A 156 -0.64 10.72 -5.98
N LEU A 157 -1.67 9.98 -6.42
CA LEU A 157 -2.59 9.29 -5.53
C LEU A 157 -3.33 8.07 -6.16
N PRO A 158 -2.88 6.81 -6.10
CA PRO A 158 -3.67 5.70 -6.66
C PRO A 158 -5.15 5.69 -6.18
N PRO A 159 -6.16 5.17 -6.93
CA PRO A 159 -7.50 5.02 -6.39
C PRO A 159 -7.40 3.96 -5.28
N PRO A 160 -8.42 3.83 -4.42
CA PRO A 160 -8.40 2.79 -3.42
C PRO A 160 -8.18 1.44 -4.11
N PRO A 161 -7.23 0.59 -3.65
CA PRO A 161 -7.40 -0.84 -3.80
C PRO A 161 -8.80 -1.16 -3.25
N PRO A 162 -9.46 -2.27 -3.67
CA PRO A 162 -10.60 -2.78 -2.90
C PRO A 162 -10.21 -2.67 -1.44
N ASP A 163 -10.97 -1.87 -0.68
CA ASP A 163 -10.49 -1.25 0.55
C ASP A 163 -9.77 -2.34 1.38
N PHE A 164 -8.47 -2.15 1.67
CA PHE A 164 -7.67 -3.14 2.40
C PHE A 164 -8.35 -3.50 3.74
N TYR A 165 -9.25 -2.64 4.20
CA TYR A 165 -10.07 -2.72 5.38
C TYR A 165 -11.55 -3.08 5.10
N SER A 166 -11.99 -3.16 3.82
CA SER A 166 -13.28 -3.67 3.31
C SER A 166 -13.17 -5.19 3.17
N PRO A 167 -14.29 -5.96 3.27
CA PRO A 167 -14.30 -7.20 4.02
C PRO A 167 -13.16 -8.10 3.59
N LYS A 168 -12.22 -8.30 4.51
CA LYS A 168 -10.97 -9.09 4.41
C LYS A 168 -11.14 -10.44 3.69
N TRP A 169 -12.39 -10.91 3.66
CA TRP A 169 -12.97 -11.98 2.86
C TRP A 169 -12.74 -11.92 1.35
N SER A 170 -12.81 -10.75 0.70
CA SER A 170 -12.61 -10.69 -0.75
C SER A 170 -11.18 -11.06 -1.12
N PHE A 171 -10.20 -10.68 -0.31
CA PHE A 171 -8.81 -11.10 -0.50
C PHE A 171 -8.64 -12.62 -0.39
N LEU A 172 -9.25 -13.26 0.63
CA LEU A 172 -9.19 -14.72 0.77
C LEU A 172 -9.85 -15.43 -0.43
N ALA A 173 -10.96 -14.91 -0.94
CA ALA A 173 -11.62 -15.44 -2.13
C ALA A 173 -10.78 -15.27 -3.40
N ASP A 174 -10.17 -14.10 -3.59
CA ASP A 174 -9.29 -13.81 -4.72
C ASP A 174 -8.02 -14.67 -4.66
N LEU A 175 -7.45 -14.86 -3.47
CA LEU A 175 -6.32 -15.76 -3.23
C LEU A 175 -6.70 -17.20 -3.55
N ALA A 176 -7.83 -17.70 -3.04
CA ALA A 176 -8.30 -19.06 -3.32
C ALA A 176 -8.52 -19.28 -4.83
N LYS A 177 -9.13 -18.31 -5.52
CA LYS A 177 -9.33 -18.34 -6.97
C LYS A 177 -8.00 -18.34 -7.72
N TRP A 178 -7.03 -17.55 -7.26
CA TRP A 178 -5.70 -17.50 -7.85
C TRP A 178 -4.95 -18.83 -7.69
N ILE A 179 -5.01 -19.46 -6.52
CA ILE A 179 -4.40 -20.79 -6.27
C ILE A 179 -4.99 -21.83 -7.21
N ARG A 180 -6.33 -21.92 -7.32
CA ARG A 180 -7.00 -22.85 -8.27
C ARG A 180 -6.54 -22.64 -9.71
N LYS A 181 -6.41 -21.39 -10.15
CA LYS A 181 -5.93 -21.06 -11.51
C LYS A 181 -4.50 -21.55 -11.76
N ARG A 182 -3.69 -21.69 -10.71
CA ARG A 182 -2.28 -22.05 -10.81
C ARG A 182 -1.96 -23.51 -10.53
N VAL A 183 -2.92 -24.33 -10.12
CA VAL A 183 -2.69 -25.76 -9.79
C VAL A 183 -1.98 -26.54 -10.92
N ASN A 184 -2.26 -26.20 -12.19
CA ASN A 184 -1.67 -26.84 -13.37
C ASN A 184 -0.54 -26.03 -14.02
N CYS A 185 0.01 -25.03 -13.33
CA CYS A 185 1.12 -24.21 -13.83
C CYS A 185 2.45 -24.67 -13.22
N ASP A 186 3.57 -24.29 -13.85
CA ASP A 186 4.88 -24.38 -13.20
C ASP A 186 4.92 -23.43 -11.98
N ARG A 187 5.15 -23.99 -10.80
CA ARG A 187 5.17 -23.33 -9.48
C ARG A 187 6.53 -23.50 -8.77
N SER A 188 7.59 -23.76 -9.55
CA SER A 188 8.97 -23.89 -9.06
C SER A 188 9.65 -22.56 -8.70
N GLY A 189 9.09 -21.43 -9.16
CA GLY A 189 9.60 -20.10 -8.81
C GLY A 189 9.45 -19.76 -7.32
N LEU A 190 10.27 -18.83 -6.82
CA LEU A 190 10.20 -18.39 -5.42
C LEU A 190 8.85 -17.73 -5.12
N ALA A 191 8.17 -18.15 -4.06
CA ALA A 191 6.85 -17.64 -3.68
C ALA A 191 6.87 -16.11 -3.49
N CYS A 192 7.95 -15.58 -2.90
CA CYS A 192 8.10 -14.14 -2.69
C CYS A 192 8.20 -13.32 -3.99
N GLU A 193 8.77 -13.89 -5.05
CA GLU A 193 8.86 -13.24 -6.37
C GLU A 193 7.52 -13.32 -7.09
N VAL A 194 6.85 -14.47 -7.03
CA VAL A 194 5.52 -14.68 -7.59
C VAL A 194 4.51 -13.70 -6.98
N MET A 195 4.50 -13.56 -5.66
CA MET A 195 3.65 -12.60 -4.96
C MET A 195 3.91 -11.16 -5.41
N ARG A 196 5.18 -10.76 -5.53
CA ARG A 196 5.56 -9.40 -5.99
C ARG A 196 5.22 -9.12 -7.45
N ALA A 197 5.19 -10.14 -8.29
CA ALA A 197 4.86 -10.04 -9.71
C ALA A 197 3.34 -10.04 -9.94
N ASN A 198 2.57 -10.75 -9.11
CA ASN A 198 1.12 -10.88 -9.24
C ASN A 198 0.36 -9.79 -8.48
N ASN A 199 0.38 -8.58 -9.03
CA ASN A 199 -0.25 -7.41 -8.43
C ASN A 199 -1.80 -7.45 -8.44
N GLU A 200 -2.40 -8.37 -9.20
CA GLU A 200 -3.86 -8.59 -9.21
C GLU A 200 -4.31 -9.24 -7.90
N THR A 201 -3.60 -10.28 -7.46
CA THR A 201 -3.91 -11.05 -6.25
C THR A 201 -3.25 -10.46 -5.00
N PHE A 202 -2.04 -9.94 -5.16
CA PHE A 202 -1.20 -9.41 -4.09
C PHE A 202 -0.91 -7.92 -4.30
N PRO A 203 -1.94 -7.07 -4.30
CA PRO A 203 -1.77 -5.66 -4.59
C PRO A 203 -0.84 -4.98 -3.57
N GLY A 204 0.09 -4.18 -4.08
CA GLY A 204 0.98 -3.39 -3.21
C GLY A 204 2.08 -4.20 -2.51
N ILE A 205 2.26 -5.50 -2.78
CA ILE A 205 3.40 -6.21 -2.20
C ILE A 205 4.70 -5.74 -2.88
N GLY A 206 5.49 -4.94 -2.16
CA GLY A 206 6.84 -4.52 -2.54
C GLY A 206 7.94 -5.47 -2.05
N VAL A 207 9.21 -5.08 -2.25
CA VAL A 207 10.38 -5.83 -1.74
C VAL A 207 10.33 -5.93 -0.21
N TYR A 208 9.93 -4.86 0.47
CA TYR A 208 9.98 -4.77 1.93
C TYR A 208 8.79 -5.50 2.52
N THR A 209 7.61 -5.27 1.94
CA THR A 209 6.36 -5.92 2.29
C THR A 209 6.50 -7.42 2.27
N VAL A 210 7.02 -8.00 1.18
CA VAL A 210 7.11 -9.46 1.09
C VAL A 210 8.07 -10.03 2.13
N VAL A 211 9.18 -9.34 2.42
CA VAL A 211 10.15 -9.77 3.43
C VAL A 211 9.51 -9.75 4.83
N GLU A 212 8.75 -8.71 5.14
CA GLU A 212 8.01 -8.60 6.40
C GLU A 212 6.88 -9.64 6.50
N LEU A 213 6.13 -9.87 5.42
CA LEU A 213 5.05 -10.87 5.39
C LEU A 213 5.57 -12.28 5.62
N PHE A 214 6.66 -12.67 4.98
CA PHE A 214 7.28 -13.97 5.19
C PHE A 214 7.84 -14.10 6.61
N PHE A 215 8.43 -13.04 7.16
CA PHE A 215 8.87 -13.05 8.55
C PHE A 215 7.70 -13.24 9.52
N LEU A 216 6.60 -12.48 9.36
CA LEU A 216 5.40 -12.60 10.18
C LEU A 216 4.75 -13.98 10.06
N ALA A 217 4.71 -14.54 8.84
CA ALA A 217 4.21 -15.88 8.58
C ALA A 217 5.15 -17.01 9.05
N GLY A 218 6.36 -16.67 9.52
CA GLY A 218 7.37 -17.64 9.92
C GLY A 218 7.92 -18.48 8.77
N LEU A 219 7.93 -17.94 7.55
CA LEU A 219 8.31 -18.65 6.32
C LEU A 219 9.66 -18.20 5.79
N SER A 220 10.41 -19.14 5.23
CA SER A 220 11.63 -18.83 4.50
C SER A 220 11.30 -18.17 3.16
N MET A 221 12.03 -17.11 2.82
CA MET A 221 11.97 -16.44 1.51
C MET A 221 12.45 -17.33 0.36
N GLN A 222 13.06 -18.48 0.67
CA GLN A 222 13.53 -19.47 -0.30
C GLN A 222 12.47 -20.52 -0.67
N LEU A 223 11.31 -20.51 -0.02
CA LEU A 223 10.22 -21.41 -0.38
C LEU A 223 9.72 -21.08 -1.79
N THR A 224 9.52 -22.12 -2.57
CA THR A 224 8.85 -22.06 -3.88
C THR A 224 7.36 -21.76 -3.72
N GLU A 225 6.75 -21.30 -4.80
CA GLU A 225 5.31 -21.07 -4.87
C GLU A 225 4.53 -22.36 -4.55
N ALA A 226 5.00 -23.52 -5.01
CA ALA A 226 4.42 -24.82 -4.69
C ALA A 226 4.45 -25.08 -3.17
N GLU A 227 5.63 -24.97 -2.54
CA GLU A 227 5.82 -25.23 -1.11
C GLU A 227 4.97 -24.33 -0.21
N VAL A 228 4.71 -23.08 -0.63
CA VAL A 228 3.86 -22.16 0.13
C VAL A 228 2.39 -22.42 -0.13
N PHE A 229 1.95 -22.36 -1.39
CA PHE A 229 0.51 -22.29 -1.69
C PHE A 229 -0.17 -23.65 -1.89
N THR A 230 0.56 -24.76 -1.84
CA THR A 230 -0.02 -26.10 -1.72
C THR A 230 -0.14 -26.52 -0.24
N ASN A 231 0.62 -25.88 0.67
CA ASN A 231 0.52 -26.14 2.10
C ASN A 231 -0.48 -25.17 2.75
N PRO A 232 -1.61 -25.66 3.29
CA PRO A 232 -2.68 -24.76 3.72
C PRO A 232 -2.33 -23.93 4.95
N SER A 233 -1.48 -24.48 5.84
CA SER A 233 -0.94 -23.72 6.96
C SER A 233 -0.05 -22.57 6.52
N ARG A 234 0.86 -22.79 5.57
CA ARG A 234 1.73 -21.72 5.03
C ARG A 234 0.90 -20.66 4.31
N THR A 235 -0.08 -21.06 3.51
CA THR A 235 -1.03 -20.15 2.87
C THR A 235 -1.81 -19.33 3.90
N ALA A 236 -2.37 -19.97 4.92
CA ALA A 236 -3.12 -19.31 5.98
C ALA A 236 -2.24 -18.30 6.74
N ARG A 237 -0.99 -18.66 7.08
CA ARG A 237 -0.05 -17.75 7.74
C ARG A 237 0.30 -16.54 6.89
N ILE A 238 0.52 -16.73 5.58
CA ILE A 238 0.72 -15.61 4.65
C ILE A 238 -0.52 -14.72 4.58
N ALA A 239 -1.70 -15.31 4.49
CA ALA A 239 -2.95 -14.55 4.47
C ALA A 239 -3.13 -13.75 5.77
N LEU A 240 -2.89 -14.36 6.93
CA LEU A 240 -2.97 -13.70 8.23
C LEU A 240 -1.92 -12.59 8.39
N ALA A 241 -0.69 -12.81 7.92
CA ALA A 241 0.34 -11.79 7.86
C ALA A 241 -0.07 -10.62 6.96
N TYR A 242 -0.73 -10.91 5.84
CA TYR A 242 -1.23 -9.91 4.89
C TYR A 242 -2.33 -9.03 5.49
N LEU A 243 -3.15 -9.58 6.40
CA LEU A 243 -4.21 -8.87 7.10
C LEU A 243 -3.73 -7.99 8.27
N GLN A 244 -2.42 -7.97 8.56
CA GLN A 244 -1.83 -7.09 9.57
C GLN A 244 -1.83 -5.63 9.10
N GLU A 245 -2.15 -4.71 10.02
CA GLU A 245 -2.10 -3.26 9.74
C GLU A 245 -0.67 -2.71 9.75
N LEU A 246 0.20 -3.21 8.84
CA LEU A 246 1.64 -2.90 8.76
C LEU A 246 1.98 -1.39 8.64
N LEU A 247 1.00 -0.54 8.35
CA LEU A 247 1.21 0.83 7.88
C LEU A 247 0.65 1.92 8.77
N ARG A 248 -0.34 1.57 9.59
CA ARG A 248 -1.13 2.57 10.30
C ARG A 248 -0.24 3.53 11.11
N PRO A 249 0.85 3.07 11.75
CA PRO A 249 1.67 4.02 12.54
C PRO A 249 2.73 4.78 11.74
N ALA A 250 2.90 4.47 10.46
CA ALA A 250 3.76 5.21 9.54
C ALA A 250 3.01 6.39 8.87
N LEU A 251 1.68 6.31 8.83
CA LEU A 251 0.81 7.33 8.28
C LEU A 251 0.64 8.46 9.30
N HIS A 252 1.09 9.66 8.92
CA HIS A 252 0.96 10.87 9.71
C HIS A 252 0.28 11.93 8.86
N ASP A 253 -0.94 12.29 9.25
CA ASP A 253 -1.76 13.23 8.49
C ASP A 253 -1.95 12.78 7.04
N GLY A 254 -2.06 11.45 6.88
CA GLY A 254 -2.09 10.70 5.62
C GLY A 254 -0.82 10.78 4.75
N TYR A 255 0.20 11.53 5.18
CA TYR A 255 1.53 11.40 4.59
C TYR A 255 2.27 10.22 5.20
N LEU A 256 2.88 9.39 4.35
CA LEU A 256 3.71 8.29 4.81
C LEU A 256 5.06 8.81 5.30
N ALA A 257 5.21 8.92 6.61
CA ALA A 257 6.44 9.34 7.29
C ALA A 257 7.18 10.52 6.63
N PRO A 258 6.55 11.72 6.54
CA PRO A 258 7.08 12.82 5.73
C PRO A 258 8.42 13.37 6.27
N THR A 259 8.66 13.30 7.58
CA THR A 259 9.90 13.78 8.20
C THR A 259 10.93 12.67 8.38
N LYS A 260 12.22 13.05 8.44
CA LYS A 260 13.32 12.12 8.76
C LYS A 260 13.06 11.35 10.07
N GLN A 261 12.52 12.01 11.08
CA GLN A 261 12.21 11.38 12.36
C GLN A 261 11.08 10.35 12.22
N GLN A 262 10.01 10.67 11.49
CA GLN A 262 8.93 9.72 11.23
C GLN A 262 9.42 8.54 10.38
N ARG A 263 10.30 8.76 9.39
CA ARG A 263 10.91 7.65 8.63
C ARG A 263 11.72 6.75 9.55
N LEU A 264 12.51 7.32 10.45
CA LEU A 264 13.26 6.53 11.42
C LEU A 264 12.34 5.77 12.38
N LYS A 265 11.19 6.33 12.76
CA LYS A 265 10.17 5.60 13.54
C LYS A 265 9.55 4.44 12.77
N TYR A 266 9.42 4.54 11.45
CA TYR A 266 8.98 3.39 10.64
C TYR A 266 9.94 2.21 10.73
N LEU A 267 11.23 2.44 11.00
CA LEU A 267 12.16 1.34 11.27
C LEU A 267 11.73 0.52 12.48
N ASP A 268 11.04 1.10 13.47
CA ASP A 268 10.55 0.36 14.62
C ASP A 268 9.43 -0.62 14.23
N TRP A 269 8.76 -0.39 13.11
CA TRP A 269 7.70 -1.23 12.54
C TRP A 269 8.20 -2.39 11.68
N LEU A 270 9.32 -2.22 10.99
CA LEU A 270 9.93 -3.29 10.22
C LEU A 270 10.50 -4.33 11.19
N HIS A 271 10.26 -5.62 11.02
CA HIS A 271 10.86 -6.64 11.87
C HIS A 271 12.25 -7.00 11.38
N VAL A 272 12.44 -7.11 10.07
CA VAL A 272 13.66 -7.65 9.49
C VAL A 272 14.22 -6.88 8.30
N TYR A 273 13.38 -6.18 7.54
CA TYR A 273 13.82 -5.52 6.33
C TYR A 273 14.83 -4.39 6.63
N ALA A 274 15.98 -4.43 5.94
CA ALA A 274 17.05 -3.44 6.06
C ALA A 274 17.49 -3.11 7.52
N LYS A 275 17.30 -4.07 8.43
CA LYS A 275 17.80 -4.04 9.80
C LYS A 275 19.09 -4.82 9.93
N ASP A 276 19.95 -4.40 10.83
CA ASP A 276 21.19 -5.11 11.15
C ASP A 276 20.92 -6.30 12.09
N ARG A 277 20.02 -6.06 13.06
CA ARG A 277 19.59 -7.03 14.06
C ARG A 277 18.09 -6.95 14.22
N THR A 278 17.45 -8.09 14.47
CA THR A 278 16.04 -8.17 14.85
C THR A 278 15.91 -8.66 16.29
N ARG A 279 14.82 -8.26 16.95
CA ARG A 279 14.43 -8.80 18.25
C ARG A 279 13.40 -9.88 17.97
N LEU A 280 13.62 -11.06 18.50
CA LEU A 280 12.70 -12.17 18.38
C LEU A 280 12.07 -12.45 19.74
N PRO A 281 10.79 -12.83 19.78
CA PRO A 281 10.23 -13.50 20.95
C PRO A 281 11.04 -14.75 21.29
N GLU A 282 11.15 -15.10 22.58
CA GLU A 282 11.99 -16.20 23.04
C GLU A 282 11.65 -17.53 22.36
N ARG A 283 10.35 -17.83 22.22
CA ARG A 283 9.85 -18.99 21.46
C ARG A 283 10.34 -18.99 20.01
N MET A 284 10.22 -17.86 19.30
CA MET A 284 10.71 -17.73 17.93
C MET A 284 12.24 -17.86 17.86
N ALA A 285 12.97 -17.33 18.83
CA ALA A 285 14.43 -17.43 18.88
C ALA A 285 14.89 -18.88 19.06
N PHE A 286 14.22 -19.65 19.91
CA PHE A 286 14.44 -21.09 20.08
C PHE A 286 14.18 -21.83 18.77
N LEU A 287 13.03 -21.60 18.13
CA LEU A 287 12.68 -22.17 16.82
C LEU A 287 13.74 -21.87 15.75
N VAL A 288 14.29 -20.65 15.72
CA VAL A 288 15.37 -20.28 14.79
C VAL A 288 16.63 -21.11 15.04
N ASP A 289 16.98 -21.34 16.30
CA ASP A 289 18.19 -22.08 16.64
C ASP A 289 18.04 -23.57 16.29
N GLU A 290 16.87 -24.17 16.56
CA GLU A 290 16.54 -25.53 16.12
C GLU A 290 16.54 -25.65 14.59
N TYR A 291 15.90 -24.71 13.89
CA TYR A 291 15.87 -24.68 12.44
C TYR A 291 17.29 -24.64 11.86
N LYS A 292 18.17 -23.81 12.43
CA LYS A 292 19.57 -23.73 12.00
C LYS A 292 20.33 -25.03 12.25
N ALA A 293 20.13 -25.66 13.42
CA ALA A 293 20.75 -26.93 13.72
C ALA A 293 20.33 -28.00 12.71
N LYS A 294 19.03 -28.06 12.38
CA LYS A 294 18.50 -29.01 11.40
C LYS A 294 19.00 -28.73 9.98
N ILE A 295 19.13 -27.46 9.59
CA ILE A 295 19.75 -27.11 8.30
C ILE A 295 21.21 -27.58 8.23
N VAL A 296 21.99 -27.46 9.32
CA VAL A 296 23.38 -27.95 9.35
C VAL A 296 23.42 -29.48 9.22
N GLU A 297 22.52 -30.20 9.90
CA GLU A 297 22.38 -31.65 9.78
C GLU A 297 22.03 -32.06 8.34
N LEU A 298 20.97 -31.49 7.75
CA LEU A 298 20.55 -31.79 6.38
C LEU A 298 21.62 -31.43 5.35
N SER A 299 22.36 -30.34 5.58
CA SER A 299 23.44 -29.90 4.68
C SER A 299 24.68 -30.81 4.74
N ALA A 300 24.75 -31.76 5.67
CA ALA A 300 25.78 -32.79 5.68
C ALA A 300 25.51 -33.89 4.63
N GLU A 301 24.29 -33.98 4.12
CA GLU A 301 23.93 -34.85 3.00
C GLU A 301 24.36 -34.23 1.66
N ASP A 302 24.80 -35.06 0.71
CA ASP A 302 25.30 -34.58 -0.60
C ASP A 302 24.24 -33.80 -1.40
N LEU A 303 22.97 -34.18 -1.23
CA LEU A 303 21.79 -33.55 -1.81
C LEU A 303 20.58 -33.84 -0.91
N TRP A 304 20.02 -32.79 -0.31
CA TRP A 304 18.72 -32.86 0.34
C TRP A 304 17.73 -31.94 -0.38
N ILE A 305 16.46 -32.33 -0.38
CA ILE A 305 15.35 -31.59 -0.97
C ILE A 305 14.26 -31.52 0.08
N ARG A 306 13.65 -30.34 0.28
CA ARG A 306 12.49 -30.24 1.15
C ARG A 306 11.29 -30.94 0.50
N ASP A 307 10.90 -32.06 1.07
CA ASP A 307 9.72 -32.85 0.70
C ASP A 307 8.92 -33.24 1.95
N GLU A 308 7.93 -34.11 1.78
CA GLU A 308 7.08 -34.61 2.88
C GLU A 308 7.86 -35.45 3.92
N ASN A 309 9.05 -35.95 3.57
CA ASN A 309 9.89 -36.77 4.45
C ASN A 309 10.93 -35.92 5.20
N THR A 310 11.20 -34.71 4.72
CA THR A 310 12.14 -33.78 5.37
C THR A 310 11.50 -33.15 6.60
N THR A 311 11.99 -33.57 7.76
CA THR A 311 11.61 -33.02 9.08
C THR A 311 12.23 -31.64 9.31
N LEU A 312 11.81 -30.64 8.54
CA LEU A 312 12.25 -29.25 8.69
C LEU A 312 11.05 -28.35 8.92
N HIS A 313 10.89 -27.91 10.17
CA HIS A 313 9.80 -27.04 10.60
C HIS A 313 9.92 -25.62 10.05
N ASP A 314 8.82 -24.87 10.12
CA ASP A 314 8.80 -23.44 9.85
C ASP A 314 8.95 -22.66 11.17
N VAL A 315 9.65 -21.52 11.17
CA VAL A 315 9.90 -20.71 12.37
C VAL A 315 8.72 -19.76 12.62
N PHE A 316 7.59 -20.31 13.05
CA PHE A 316 6.35 -19.55 13.22
C PHE A 316 6.10 -19.08 14.66
N GLU A 317 5.68 -17.82 14.80
CA GLU A 317 5.29 -17.22 16.06
C GLU A 317 3.88 -16.59 15.92
N PRO A 318 2.82 -17.25 16.44
CA PRO A 318 1.44 -16.79 16.32
C PRO A 318 1.20 -15.35 16.82
N SER A 319 1.96 -14.89 17.82
CA SER A 319 1.82 -13.54 18.36
C SER A 319 2.07 -12.45 17.33
N LEU A 320 2.92 -12.72 16.33
CA LEU A 320 3.23 -11.79 15.24
C LEU A 320 2.06 -11.62 14.26
N VAL A 321 1.16 -12.61 14.17
CA VAL A 321 -0.04 -12.54 13.33
C VAL A 321 -1.33 -12.45 14.16
N SER A 322 -1.22 -12.08 15.43
CA SER A 322 -2.33 -12.03 16.40
C SER A 322 -3.53 -11.20 15.95
N VAL A 323 -3.30 -10.01 15.39
CA VAL A 323 -4.39 -9.17 14.84
C VAL A 323 -5.20 -9.95 13.80
N GLY A 324 -4.54 -10.67 12.89
CA GLY A 324 -5.21 -11.51 11.88
C GLY A 324 -6.00 -12.66 12.51
N LEU A 325 -5.43 -13.30 13.52
CA LEU A 325 -6.04 -14.42 14.23
C LEU A 325 -7.25 -14.03 15.09
N GLN A 326 -7.29 -12.78 15.56
CA GLN A 326 -8.37 -12.24 16.39
C GLN A 326 -9.52 -11.63 15.58
N LEU A 327 -9.40 -11.59 14.25
CA LEU A 327 -10.48 -11.07 13.42
C LEU A 327 -11.69 -12.00 13.49
N PRO A 328 -12.90 -11.44 13.66
CA PRO A 328 -14.13 -12.23 13.59
C PRO A 328 -14.20 -13.01 12.29
N HIS A 329 -14.74 -14.23 12.38
CA HIS A 329 -15.01 -15.13 11.25
C HIS A 329 -13.77 -15.74 10.57
N THR A 330 -12.54 -15.42 10.96
CA THR A 330 -11.34 -15.90 10.26
C THR A 330 -11.08 -17.39 10.54
N SER A 331 -11.62 -18.29 9.73
CA SER A 331 -11.34 -19.75 9.80
C SER A 331 -9.96 -20.14 9.29
N ALA A 332 -9.10 -19.17 8.95
CA ALA A 332 -7.67 -19.40 8.81
C ALA A 332 -7.07 -20.12 10.05
N THR A 333 -7.72 -20.04 11.21
CA THR A 333 -7.40 -20.79 12.43
C THR A 333 -7.61 -22.30 12.30
N SER A 334 -8.56 -22.75 11.49
CA SER A 334 -8.83 -24.18 11.23
C SER A 334 -7.63 -24.85 10.57
N PHE A 335 -6.90 -24.11 9.72
CA PHE A 335 -5.66 -24.57 9.09
C PHE A 335 -4.43 -24.56 9.97
N LEU A 336 -4.48 -23.89 11.11
CA LEU A 336 -3.30 -23.69 11.92
C LEU A 336 -3.10 -24.76 12.97
N ALA A 337 -4.13 -25.52 13.36
CA ALA A 337 -3.96 -26.61 14.34
C ALA A 337 -5.19 -27.40 14.82
N GLY A 338 -6.41 -27.17 14.34
CA GLY A 338 -7.59 -27.92 14.84
C GLY A 338 -7.69 -27.91 16.38
N GLU A 339 -7.52 -29.07 17.02
CA GLU A 339 -7.54 -29.23 18.49
C GLU A 339 -6.39 -28.49 19.19
N ALA A 340 -5.18 -28.45 18.62
CA ALA A 340 -4.06 -27.74 19.22
C ALA A 340 -4.29 -26.21 19.24
N TRP A 341 -5.08 -25.67 18.31
CA TRP A 341 -5.50 -24.27 18.33
C TRP A 341 -6.40 -23.98 19.54
N ILE A 342 -7.37 -24.87 19.78
CA ILE A 342 -8.25 -24.81 20.96
C ILE A 342 -7.43 -24.96 22.25
N ALA A 343 -6.48 -25.89 22.28
CA ALA A 343 -5.63 -26.15 23.44
C ALA A 343 -4.81 -24.92 23.87
N MET A 344 -4.40 -24.07 22.93
CA MET A 344 -3.70 -22.82 23.22
C MET A 344 -4.65 -21.64 23.58
N GLY A 345 -5.96 -21.87 23.63
CA GLY A 345 -6.97 -20.85 23.97
C GLY A 345 -7.63 -20.18 22.76
N GLY A 346 -7.46 -20.72 21.55
CA GLY A 346 -8.14 -20.25 20.36
C GLY A 346 -9.59 -20.71 20.26
N THR A 347 -10.41 -19.96 19.52
CA THR A 347 -11.79 -20.36 19.16
C THR A 347 -11.83 -20.75 17.69
N LEU A 348 -12.56 -21.81 17.34
CA LEU A 348 -12.88 -22.14 15.95
C LEU A 348 -14.09 -21.33 15.50
N SER A 349 -14.09 -20.92 14.23
CA SER A 349 -15.25 -20.32 13.57
C SER A 349 -16.09 -21.43 12.94
N ASP A 350 -17.41 -21.37 13.08
CA ASP A 350 -18.34 -22.27 12.38
C ASP A 350 -18.45 -21.93 10.87
N GLU A 351 -17.99 -20.75 10.46
CA GLU A 351 -17.99 -20.32 9.07
C GLU A 351 -16.73 -20.78 8.33
N SER A 352 -16.90 -21.47 7.20
CA SER A 352 -15.79 -21.86 6.32
C SER A 352 -15.35 -20.70 5.43
N ASP A 353 -14.10 -20.29 5.55
CA ASP A 353 -13.51 -19.29 4.69
C ASP A 353 -13.20 -19.83 3.29
N PRO A 354 -13.00 -18.96 2.28
CA PRO A 354 -12.70 -19.41 0.92
C PRO A 354 -11.47 -20.30 0.78
N LEU A 355 -10.45 -20.14 1.63
CA LEU A 355 -9.32 -21.06 1.67
C LEU A 355 -9.75 -22.38 2.31
N THR A 356 -10.51 -22.37 3.43
CA THR A 356 -11.09 -23.58 4.06
C THR A 356 -11.83 -24.43 3.03
N VAL A 357 -12.69 -23.79 2.23
CA VAL A 357 -13.41 -24.48 1.15
C VAL A 357 -12.45 -25.02 0.08
N LEU A 358 -11.51 -24.19 -0.41
CA LEU A 358 -10.53 -24.60 -1.42
C LEU A 358 -9.81 -25.90 -1.03
N TYR A 359 -9.33 -25.93 0.19
CA TYR A 359 -8.42 -26.94 0.68
C TYR A 359 -9.15 -28.18 1.21
N ALA A 360 -10.42 -28.05 1.61
CA ALA A 360 -11.31 -29.18 1.79
C ALA A 360 -11.66 -29.85 0.44
N ASP A 361 -11.92 -29.06 -0.61
CA ASP A 361 -12.21 -29.59 -1.95
C ASP A 361 -11.02 -30.39 -2.53
N GLU A 362 -9.80 -30.00 -2.19
CA GLU A 362 -8.56 -30.68 -2.61
C GLU A 362 -8.25 -31.95 -1.81
N GLY A 363 -9.06 -32.31 -0.81
CA GLY A 363 -8.91 -33.54 -0.02
C GLY A 363 -7.62 -33.59 0.81
N SER A 364 -7.04 -32.44 1.10
CA SER A 364 -5.84 -32.35 1.92
C SER A 364 -6.23 -32.43 3.40
N ASP A 365 -5.82 -33.51 4.08
CA ASP A 365 -6.04 -33.70 5.52
C ASP A 365 -5.02 -32.89 6.34
N TYR A 366 -5.48 -32.17 7.37
CA TYR A 366 -4.67 -31.17 8.07
C TYR A 366 -4.17 -31.64 9.43
N VAL A 367 -2.85 -31.62 9.60
CA VAL A 367 -2.22 -31.38 10.91
C VAL A 367 -1.10 -30.38 10.70
N VAL A 368 -1.22 -29.22 11.33
CA VAL A 368 -0.04 -28.40 11.61
C VAL A 368 0.56 -29.00 12.85
N GLU A 369 1.81 -29.43 12.74
CA GLU A 369 2.67 -29.60 13.90
C GLU A 369 2.94 -28.20 14.46
N LEU A 370 2.00 -27.70 15.26
CA LEU A 370 2.37 -26.70 16.24
C LEU A 370 3.31 -27.38 17.24
N LEU A 371 4.27 -26.61 17.74
CA LEU A 371 5.18 -27.07 18.77
C LEU A 371 4.44 -27.87 19.84
N ASP A 372 4.93 -29.07 20.15
CA ASP A 372 4.41 -30.01 21.16
C ASP A 372 4.39 -29.43 22.60
N SER A 373 4.67 -28.14 22.78
CA SER A 373 4.77 -27.47 24.07
C SER A 373 3.46 -26.73 24.40
N PRO A 374 2.90 -26.91 25.62
CA PRO A 374 1.71 -26.22 26.13
C PRO A 374 2.02 -24.74 26.42
N THR A 375 2.30 -24.00 25.36
CA THR A 375 2.67 -22.59 25.39
C THR A 375 1.41 -21.78 25.04
N PRO A 376 1.12 -20.66 25.73
CA PRO A 376 -0.03 -19.85 25.38
C PRO A 376 0.04 -19.39 23.92
N LEU A 377 -1.13 -19.27 23.28
CA LEU A 377 -1.23 -18.87 21.88
C LEU A 377 -0.53 -17.53 21.63
N PHE A 378 -0.87 -16.54 22.47
CA PHE A 378 -0.29 -15.22 22.44
C PHE A 378 0.60 -15.00 23.65
N LEU A 379 1.81 -14.49 23.41
CA LEU A 379 2.67 -14.00 24.48
C LEU A 379 2.01 -12.77 25.12
N ALA A 380 2.13 -12.63 26.44
CA ALA A 380 1.57 -11.49 27.14
C ALA A 380 2.17 -10.19 26.57
N SER A 381 1.36 -9.11 26.49
CA SER A 381 1.83 -7.84 25.94
C SER A 381 3.07 -7.31 26.68
N SER A 382 3.23 -7.60 27.97
CA SER A 382 4.43 -7.31 28.76
C SER A 382 5.69 -7.99 28.23
N ASP A 383 5.57 -9.22 27.71
CA ASP A 383 6.69 -10.00 27.18
C ASP A 383 7.03 -9.58 25.74
N ALA A 384 6.01 -9.16 24.98
CA ALA A 384 6.19 -8.59 23.65
C ALA A 384 6.73 -7.14 23.69
N SER A 385 6.43 -6.38 24.75
CA SER A 385 6.74 -4.95 24.89
C SER A 385 7.85 -4.61 25.88
N ALA A 386 8.60 -5.60 26.39
CA ALA A 386 9.86 -5.38 27.12
C ALA A 386 11.06 -5.41 26.14
N PRO A 387 11.34 -4.33 25.37
CA PRO A 387 12.32 -4.32 24.28
C PRO A 387 13.76 -4.62 24.72
N LEU A 388 14.06 -4.59 26.02
CA LEU A 388 15.41 -4.73 26.54
C LEU A 388 15.80 -6.19 26.79
N SER A 389 14.85 -7.11 27.03
CA SER A 389 15.12 -8.52 27.34
C SER A 389 15.10 -9.45 26.13
N LEU A 390 14.48 -9.04 25.01
CA LEU A 390 14.35 -9.93 23.85
C LEU A 390 15.71 -10.27 23.19
N PRO A 391 15.95 -11.55 22.86
CA PRO A 391 17.17 -11.96 22.17
C PRO A 391 17.31 -11.24 20.83
N ARG A 392 18.51 -10.70 20.58
CA ARG A 392 18.83 -10.01 19.33
C ARG A 392 19.59 -10.94 18.40
N ARG A 393 18.96 -11.32 17.28
CA ARG A 393 19.60 -12.12 16.23
C ARG A 393 20.09 -11.23 15.08
N HIS A 394 21.20 -11.61 14.47
CA HIS A 394 21.71 -10.95 13.27
C HIS A 394 20.82 -11.26 12.07
N ILE A 395 20.64 -10.25 11.21
CA ILE A 395 19.91 -10.40 9.96
C ILE A 395 20.91 -10.37 8.82
N TYR A 396 20.91 -11.47 8.09
CA TYR A 396 21.75 -11.64 6.92
C TYR A 396 21.07 -11.04 5.70
N THR A 397 21.88 -10.43 4.83
CA THR A 397 21.41 -10.01 3.51
C THR A 397 22.27 -10.69 2.49
N TYR A 398 21.65 -11.49 1.66
CA TYR A 398 22.33 -12.23 0.61
C TYR A 398 22.17 -11.51 -0.71
N ARG A 399 23.21 -11.54 -1.53
CA ARG A 399 23.10 -11.15 -2.93
C ARG A 399 22.72 -12.38 -3.76
N GLY A 400 21.49 -12.40 -4.27
CA GLY A 400 21.13 -13.31 -5.37
C GLY A 400 21.78 -12.85 -6.68
N GLN A 401 22.02 -13.77 -7.62
CA GLN A 401 22.32 -13.36 -8.99
C GLN A 401 21.08 -12.66 -9.55
N ARG A 402 21.29 -11.49 -10.18
CA ARG A 402 20.21 -10.76 -10.86
C ARG A 402 19.65 -11.67 -11.95
N ASN A 403 18.34 -11.97 -11.90
CA ASN A 403 17.52 -12.50 -12.98
C ASN A 403 18.15 -13.67 -13.75
N ASN A 404 17.80 -14.90 -13.38
CA ASN A 404 17.60 -16.01 -14.31
C ASN A 404 16.80 -17.08 -13.57
N CYS A 405 15.54 -16.76 -13.26
CA CYS A 405 14.52 -17.79 -13.17
C CYS A 405 14.55 -18.55 -14.51
N CYS A 406 14.99 -19.81 -14.47
CA CYS A 406 15.05 -20.76 -15.60
C CYS A 406 16.33 -20.77 -16.47
N SER A 407 17.54 -20.65 -15.91
CA SER A 407 18.72 -21.23 -16.57
C SER A 407 19.16 -22.52 -15.88
N ASP A 408 18.97 -23.64 -16.59
CA ASP A 408 19.31 -25.04 -16.30
C ASP A 408 20.82 -25.30 -16.04
N THR A 409 21.58 -24.26 -15.73
CA THR A 409 23.00 -24.35 -15.42
C THR A 409 23.14 -24.70 -13.95
N ARG A 410 23.38 -26.00 -13.70
CA ARG A 410 23.68 -26.67 -12.43
C ARG A 410 24.86 -26.11 -11.61
N ASP A 411 25.33 -24.90 -11.90
CA ASP A 411 26.30 -24.26 -11.04
C ASP A 411 25.59 -23.89 -9.73
N LYS A 412 25.96 -24.56 -8.64
CA LYS A 412 25.49 -24.28 -7.28
C LYS A 412 25.83 -22.82 -6.95
N ILE A 413 24.93 -21.89 -7.27
CA ILE A 413 25.10 -20.48 -6.91
C ILE A 413 24.89 -20.38 -5.40
N VAL A 414 25.99 -20.32 -4.66
CA VAL A 414 25.97 -20.10 -3.22
C VAL A 414 25.69 -18.62 -2.98
N PRO A 415 24.57 -18.25 -2.32
CA PRO A 415 24.28 -16.86 -1.98
C PRO A 415 25.43 -16.28 -1.15
N THR A 416 26.00 -15.16 -1.60
CA THR A 416 27.08 -14.49 -0.85
C THR A 416 26.47 -13.53 0.16
N GLU A 417 26.83 -13.69 1.43
CA GLU A 417 26.48 -12.75 2.48
C GLU A 417 27.11 -11.38 2.21
N ILE A 418 26.30 -10.31 2.25
CA ILE A 418 26.79 -8.94 2.16
C ILE A 418 27.14 -8.46 3.57
N THR A 419 28.41 -8.16 3.80
CA THR A 419 28.94 -7.67 5.08
C THR A 419 29.57 -6.27 4.96
N GLY A 420 30.07 -5.72 6.08
CA GLY A 420 30.92 -4.52 6.10
C GLY A 420 30.26 -3.21 5.64
N VAL A 421 31.02 -2.37 4.92
CA VAL A 421 30.53 -1.08 4.37
C VAL A 421 29.35 -1.26 3.40
N PRO A 422 29.39 -2.23 2.46
CA PRO A 422 28.23 -2.51 1.60
C PRO A 422 26.96 -2.79 2.38
N ARG A 423 27.03 -3.63 3.43
CA ARG A 423 25.88 -3.93 4.29
C ARG A 423 25.36 -2.70 5.02
N ARG A 424 26.26 -1.92 5.64
CA ARG A 424 25.90 -0.68 6.35
C ARG A 424 25.16 0.30 5.45
N ARG A 425 25.54 0.41 4.17
CA ARG A 425 24.87 1.27 3.19
C ARG A 425 23.46 0.81 2.82
N MET A 426 23.15 -0.47 3.02
CA MET A 426 21.82 -1.05 2.79
C MET A 426 20.90 -0.94 4.01
N LEU A 427 21.41 -0.52 5.17
CA LEU A 427 20.59 -0.36 6.37
C LEU A 427 19.61 0.81 6.18
N PHE A 428 18.38 0.62 6.64
CA PHE A 428 17.33 1.61 6.53
C PHE A 428 17.73 2.93 7.21
N SER A 429 18.36 2.84 8.39
CA SER A 429 18.90 3.98 9.12
C SER A 429 19.92 4.76 8.29
N TYR A 430 20.83 4.07 7.59
CA TYR A 430 21.80 4.70 6.70
C TYR A 430 21.11 5.40 5.52
N ILE A 431 20.16 4.73 4.87
CA ILE A 431 19.41 5.30 3.74
C ILE A 431 18.73 6.61 4.16
N VAL A 432 17.96 6.58 5.24
CA VAL A 432 17.24 7.76 5.76
C VAL A 432 18.20 8.84 6.24
N GLN A 433 19.30 8.47 6.89
CA GLN A 433 20.20 9.46 7.49
C GLN A 433 21.16 10.11 6.50
N GLN A 434 21.67 9.35 5.55
CA GLN A 434 22.82 9.73 4.73
C GLN A 434 22.47 10.06 3.28
N THR A 435 21.40 9.48 2.72
CA THR A 435 21.15 9.58 1.27
C THR A 435 20.12 10.63 0.87
N ARG A 436 19.45 11.27 1.84
CA ARG A 436 18.24 12.11 1.66
C ARG A 436 17.09 11.43 0.89
N LYS A 437 17.24 10.15 0.52
CA LYS A 437 16.21 9.39 -0.19
C LYS A 437 15.02 9.15 0.72
N VAL A 438 13.85 9.08 0.11
CA VAL A 438 12.66 8.55 0.78
C VAL A 438 12.87 7.04 0.84
N ALA A 439 12.98 6.47 2.04
CA ALA A 439 13.20 5.02 2.21
C ALA A 439 11.88 4.22 2.25
N ILE A 440 10.75 4.92 2.11
CA ILE A 440 9.40 4.39 2.17
C ILE A 440 8.67 4.99 0.97
N GLY A 441 8.43 4.19 -0.05
CA GLY A 441 7.78 4.63 -1.28
C GLY A 441 6.27 4.40 -1.24
N PRO A 442 5.47 5.22 -1.92
CA PRO A 442 4.03 4.98 -2.09
C PRO A 442 3.73 3.74 -2.94
N LEU A 443 4.69 3.30 -3.77
CA LEU A 443 4.63 1.98 -4.44
C LEU A 443 4.51 0.82 -3.47
N GLU A 444 5.10 0.99 -2.30
CA GLU A 444 5.22 -0.09 -1.36
C GLU A 444 3.86 -0.28 -0.71
N TYR A 445 3.00 0.75 -0.66
CA TYR A 445 1.78 0.73 0.12
C TYR A 445 0.78 1.82 -0.30
N CYS A 446 -0.48 1.43 -0.45
CA CYS A 446 -1.60 2.20 -0.99
C CYS A 446 -1.98 3.49 -0.21
N GLY A 447 -1.08 4.48 -0.20
CA GLY A 447 -1.35 5.88 0.14
C GLY A 447 -2.14 6.53 -0.98
N ASN A 448 -3.45 6.30 -0.96
CA ASN A 448 -4.37 6.75 -2.00
C ASN A 448 -4.96 8.07 -1.59
N ALA A 449 -4.37 9.20 -1.98
CA ALA A 449 -5.20 10.39 -1.89
C ALA A 449 -6.35 10.38 -2.89
N HIS A 450 -7.43 11.01 -2.52
CA HIS A 450 -8.57 11.15 -3.41
C HIS A 450 -9.26 12.45 -3.11
N LEU A 451 -10.11 12.87 -4.03
CA LEU A 451 -10.86 14.10 -3.85
C LEU A 451 -12.10 13.81 -3.01
N VAL A 452 -12.09 14.28 -1.76
CA VAL A 452 -13.30 14.33 -0.94
C VAL A 452 -13.94 15.70 -1.10
N ARG A 453 -15.19 15.69 -1.56
CA ARG A 453 -15.98 16.92 -1.68
C ARG A 453 -16.46 17.38 -0.30
N ILE A 454 -15.92 18.49 0.17
CA ILE A 454 -16.28 19.15 1.43
C ILE A 454 -17.06 20.43 1.08
N GLY A 455 -18.38 20.35 1.20
CA GLY A 455 -19.28 21.42 0.75
C GLY A 455 -19.20 21.61 -0.77
N SER A 456 -18.72 22.78 -1.21
CA SER A 456 -18.54 23.13 -2.62
C SER A 456 -17.10 22.98 -3.13
N SER A 457 -16.17 22.59 -2.26
CA SER A 457 -14.75 22.44 -2.58
C SER A 457 -14.37 20.96 -2.63
N ASP A 458 -13.51 20.62 -3.58
CA ASP A 458 -12.88 19.31 -3.61
C ASP A 458 -11.55 19.41 -2.87
N VAL A 459 -11.37 18.55 -1.86
CA VAL A 459 -10.17 18.51 -1.01
C VAL A 459 -9.45 17.20 -1.29
N VAL A 460 -8.16 17.28 -1.63
CA VAL A 460 -7.31 16.11 -1.77
C VAL A 460 -7.00 15.58 -0.37
N VAL A 461 -7.39 14.34 -0.09
CA VAL A 461 -7.19 13.69 1.22
C VAL A 461 -6.28 12.50 1.07
N PRO A 462 -5.08 12.44 1.67
CA PRO A 462 -4.04 11.43 1.44
C PRO A 462 -4.41 9.93 1.50
N CYS A 463 -5.49 9.58 2.18
CA CYS A 463 -5.98 8.21 2.31
C CYS A 463 -7.47 8.18 2.70
N TYR A 464 -8.15 7.04 2.49
CA TYR A 464 -9.48 6.81 3.04
C TYR A 464 -9.43 6.84 4.56
N GLY A 465 -10.38 7.57 5.16
CA GLY A 465 -10.39 7.78 6.60
C GLY A 465 -9.25 8.68 7.11
N ASP A 466 -8.72 9.58 6.27
CA ASP A 466 -7.72 10.57 6.66
C ASP A 466 -8.13 11.27 7.98
N PRO A 467 -7.31 11.19 9.04
CA PRO A 467 -7.64 11.79 10.33
C PRO A 467 -7.75 13.33 10.29
N ASN A 468 -7.32 13.97 9.21
CA ASN A 468 -7.52 15.41 8.99
C ASN A 468 -8.87 15.77 8.38
N LEU A 469 -9.61 14.79 7.85
CA LEU A 469 -10.98 15.02 7.47
C LEU A 469 -11.82 15.24 8.72
N PRO A 470 -12.77 16.21 8.70
CA PRO A 470 -13.80 16.24 9.71
C PRO A 470 -14.50 14.87 9.75
N GLU A 471 -14.72 14.35 10.95
CA GLU A 471 -15.17 12.97 11.21
C GLU A 471 -16.33 12.52 10.32
N TYR A 472 -17.32 13.40 10.09
CA TYR A 472 -18.42 13.16 9.16
C TYR A 472 -17.96 12.76 7.75
N TYR A 473 -16.98 13.49 7.19
CA TYR A 473 -16.45 13.21 5.86
C TYR A 473 -15.58 11.96 5.85
N ALA A 474 -14.76 11.73 6.89
CA ALA A 474 -13.97 10.51 7.03
C ALA A 474 -14.88 9.26 7.06
N ILE A 475 -15.96 9.28 7.85
CA ILE A 475 -16.94 8.19 7.93
C ILE A 475 -17.71 8.03 6.61
N ARG A 476 -18.13 9.13 5.98
CA ARG A 476 -18.84 9.08 4.68
C ARG A 476 -17.96 8.50 3.58
N ASP A 477 -16.68 8.86 3.62
CA ASP A 477 -15.65 8.43 2.69
C ASP A 477 -15.37 6.94 2.82
N LEU A 478 -15.14 6.46 4.05
CA LEU A 478 -15.04 5.03 4.38
C LEU A 478 -16.30 4.23 3.95
N LYS A 479 -17.49 4.84 4.01
CA LYS A 479 -18.76 4.20 3.64
C LYS A 479 -19.09 4.22 2.14
N ASN A 480 -18.39 5.00 1.31
CA ASN A 480 -18.67 5.13 -0.13
C ASN A 480 -17.46 4.91 -1.05
N PRO A 481 -16.66 3.84 -0.91
CA PRO A 481 -15.50 3.62 -1.79
C PRO A 481 -15.89 3.37 -3.27
N ARG A 482 -17.16 3.05 -3.57
CA ARG A 482 -17.61 2.58 -4.90
C ARG A 482 -18.22 3.62 -5.84
N ARG A 483 -18.25 4.92 -5.51
CA ARG A 483 -18.90 5.92 -6.39
C ARG A 483 -18.05 6.37 -7.59
N ALA A 484 -16.79 5.95 -7.70
CA ALA A 484 -15.87 6.48 -8.71
C ALA A 484 -15.85 5.74 -10.06
N VAL A 485 -16.55 4.63 -10.27
CA VAL A 485 -16.60 3.96 -11.58
C VAL A 485 -18.01 3.44 -11.85
N LEU A 486 -18.95 4.35 -12.12
CA LEU A 486 -20.08 3.97 -12.95
C LEU A 486 -19.65 4.35 -14.37
N THR A 487 -19.61 3.37 -15.27
CA THR A 487 -19.54 3.68 -16.71
C THR A 487 -20.64 4.67 -17.06
N SER A 488 -20.46 5.49 -18.10
CA SER A 488 -21.50 6.43 -18.56
C SER A 488 -22.85 5.74 -18.77
N GLU A 489 -22.86 4.45 -19.11
CA GLU A 489 -24.06 3.60 -19.16
C GLU A 489 -24.65 3.27 -17.79
N GLU A 490 -23.83 2.87 -16.81
CA GLU A 490 -24.31 2.58 -15.45
C GLU A 490 -24.78 3.84 -14.72
N ALA A 491 -24.13 4.99 -14.94
CA ALA A 491 -24.57 6.29 -14.45
C ALA A 491 -25.91 6.69 -15.07
N ALA A 492 -26.11 6.42 -16.37
CA ALA A 492 -27.38 6.62 -17.05
C ALA A 492 -28.49 5.69 -16.53
N ARG A 493 -28.18 4.42 -16.21
CA ARG A 493 -29.14 3.49 -15.58
C ARG A 493 -29.51 3.93 -14.16
N TYR A 494 -28.52 4.33 -13.37
CA TYR A 494 -28.73 4.79 -12.00
C TYR A 494 -29.56 6.09 -11.96
N GLY A 495 -29.26 7.05 -12.84
CA GLY A 495 -30.01 8.29 -13.00
C GLY A 495 -31.48 8.08 -13.39
N LYS A 496 -31.76 7.12 -14.27
CA LYS A 496 -33.14 6.73 -14.65
C LYS A 496 -33.91 6.08 -13.49
N SER A 497 -33.23 5.35 -12.60
CA SER A 497 -33.88 4.72 -11.43
C SER A 497 -34.31 5.75 -10.37
N VAL A 498 -33.49 6.78 -10.14
CA VAL A 498 -33.77 7.83 -9.16
C VAL A 498 -34.85 8.80 -9.67
N SER A 499 -34.86 9.11 -10.97
CA SER A 499 -35.92 9.95 -11.56
C SER A 499 -37.28 9.26 -11.57
N ARG A 500 -37.33 7.93 -11.80
CA ARG A 500 -38.58 7.15 -11.72
C ARG A 500 -39.14 7.06 -10.30
N LYS A 501 -38.29 7.03 -9.27
CA LYS A 501 -38.75 7.03 -7.87
C LYS A 501 -39.38 8.37 -7.49
N ARG A 502 -38.78 9.49 -7.92
CA ARG A 502 -39.36 10.84 -7.71
C ARG A 502 -40.63 11.10 -8.52
N ALA A 503 -40.77 10.51 -9.71
CA ALA A 503 -42.00 10.62 -10.49
C ALA A 503 -43.15 9.77 -9.92
N ARG A 504 -42.85 8.64 -9.26
CA ARG A 504 -43.87 7.81 -8.59
C ARG A 504 -44.40 8.41 -7.29
N ASP A 505 -43.58 9.19 -6.59
CA ASP A 505 -43.96 9.78 -5.30
C ASP A 505 -44.63 11.17 -5.47
N GLY A 506 -44.81 11.65 -6.72
CA GLY A 506 -45.32 12.99 -7.02
C GLY A 506 -46.80 13.08 -7.43
N ASP A 507 -47.44 11.95 -7.77
CA ASP A 507 -48.84 11.92 -8.22
C ASP A 507 -49.71 11.21 -7.18
N GLY A 508 -50.13 11.99 -6.18
CA GLY A 508 -51.04 11.58 -5.11
C GLY A 508 -51.89 12.76 -4.66
N GLU A 509 -52.71 13.28 -5.56
CA GLU A 509 -53.74 14.27 -5.27
C GLU A 509 -54.97 13.63 -4.59
N ASN A 510 -55.49 14.40 -3.62
CA ASN A 510 -56.90 14.61 -3.26
C ASN A 510 -57.69 13.49 -2.57
N GLU A 511 -58.09 13.76 -1.31
CA GLU A 511 -59.47 13.63 -0.78
C GLU A 511 -59.53 14.17 0.68
N PRO A 512 -60.72 14.54 1.21
CA PRO A 512 -60.98 15.92 1.61
C PRO A 512 -61.17 16.16 3.12
N GLU A 513 -61.31 17.46 3.42
CA GLU A 513 -61.65 18.10 4.70
C GLU A 513 -62.54 17.27 5.64
N LYS A 514 -62.09 17.09 6.89
CA LYS A 514 -62.98 17.14 8.06
C LYS A 514 -62.39 17.96 9.20
N SER A 515 -63.24 18.86 9.66
CA SER A 515 -63.11 19.76 10.79
C SER A 515 -62.89 19.02 12.12
N SER A 516 -62.12 19.63 13.02
CA SER A 516 -62.61 20.05 14.35
C SER A 516 -61.47 20.35 15.34
N ALA A 517 -61.79 21.24 16.27
CA ALA A 517 -61.26 21.37 17.62
C ALA A 517 -59.83 21.90 17.83
N ARG A 518 -59.83 23.20 18.15
CA ARG A 518 -58.77 24.02 18.73
C ARG A 518 -58.67 23.77 20.26
N LYS A 519 -57.42 23.73 20.78
CA LYS A 519 -56.91 24.09 22.14
C LYS A 519 -56.04 22.98 22.78
N PRO A 520 -55.16 23.29 23.76
CA PRO A 520 -54.08 24.29 23.74
C PRO A 520 -52.73 23.68 24.20
N LYS A 521 -51.65 24.45 24.02
CA LYS A 521 -50.30 24.20 24.55
C LYS A 521 -50.32 23.95 26.08
N LYS A 522 -49.60 22.93 26.52
CA LYS A 522 -49.02 22.85 27.87
C LYS A 522 -47.50 22.77 27.75
N ASN A 523 -46.82 23.75 28.37
CA ASN A 523 -45.44 23.66 28.79
C ASN A 523 -45.31 22.63 29.91
N ASP A 524 -44.16 21.96 30.01
CA ASP A 524 -43.45 21.50 31.22
C ASP A 524 -42.07 21.02 30.72
N SER A 525 -40.97 21.76 30.89
CA SER A 525 -40.07 21.85 32.05
C SER A 525 -39.42 20.55 32.50
N ALA A 526 -38.08 20.54 32.37
CA ALA A 526 -37.05 19.91 33.19
C ALA A 526 -36.98 18.38 33.30
N GLN A 527 -35.80 17.82 32.97
CA GLN A 527 -34.93 17.22 34.00
C GLN A 527 -33.56 16.87 33.42
N THR A 528 -32.55 17.62 33.90
CA THR A 528 -31.14 17.22 33.96
C THR A 528 -31.00 16.06 34.92
N SER A 529 -30.30 14.99 34.52
CA SER A 529 -29.86 13.93 35.43
C SER A 529 -28.34 13.83 35.41
N ASP A 530 -27.81 13.83 36.62
CA ASP A 530 -26.41 13.86 36.99
C ASP A 530 -25.68 12.54 36.69
N LEU A 531 -24.41 12.67 36.28
CA LEU A 531 -23.43 11.58 36.24
C LEU A 531 -22.59 11.62 37.54
N PRO A 532 -22.40 10.49 38.25
CA PRO A 532 -21.46 10.45 39.36
C PRO A 532 -20.03 10.19 38.88
N LEU A 533 -19.11 11.03 39.37
CA LEU A 533 -17.67 10.85 39.32
C LEU A 533 -17.23 9.69 40.23
N MET A 534 -16.37 8.80 39.73
CA MET A 534 -15.61 7.85 40.56
C MET A 534 -14.21 8.39 40.88
N PRO A 535 -13.66 8.07 42.06
CA PRO A 535 -12.38 8.58 42.52
C PRO A 535 -11.19 7.80 41.94
N ILE A 536 -10.09 8.53 41.78
CA ILE A 536 -8.78 8.05 41.41
C ILE A 536 -8.08 7.52 42.68
N ASN A 537 -7.55 6.30 42.59
CA ASN A 537 -6.35 5.85 43.32
C ASN A 537 -5.40 5.21 42.31
#